data_AF-A0A1H5IEN3-F1
#
_entry.id   AF-A0A1H5IEN3-F1
#
_cell.length_a   1.000
_cell.length_b   1.000
_cell.length_c   1.000
_cell.angle_alpha   90.00
_cell.angle_beta   90.00
_cell.angle_gamma   90.00
#
_symmetry.space_group_name_H-M   'P 1'
#
loop_
_entity.id
_entity.type
_entity.pdbx_description
1 polymer ?
#
loop_
_entity_poly.entity_id
_entity_poly.type
_entity_poly.pdbx_seq_one_letter_code
_entity_poly.pdbx_strand_id
1 'polypeptide(L)'
;MRINPFIDVLAFLTGPSYSEPFFMVILYWIVALVSVAIAVIAAQRLPGQTDVIQIGRFIVRFIVGSMWWQQALWKYPSDLGGLRYWTEQMAQHSAFAFHAAFVQNVILPYFTPIGVCIFFIEIAIGASLMIGLLTRLSAFCGALFIANLWVGLYRVDSEWPWAYVFLILLLAICSLEAYGRSLGCDALVRGDDGIRNRFPKFMLRFT
;
A
#
# COMPACT_ATOMS: atom_id res chain seq x y z
N MET A 1 -5.76 -5.33 22.00
CA MET A 1 -6.97 -6.12 21.69
C MET A 1 -7.87 -5.28 20.82
N ARG A 2 -8.45 -5.85 19.76
CA ARG A 2 -9.47 -5.16 18.94
C ARG A 2 -10.72 -5.00 19.80
N ILE A 3 -11.25 -3.78 19.93
CA ILE A 3 -12.43 -3.52 20.76
C ILE A 3 -13.67 -3.49 19.86
N ASN A 4 -13.65 -2.61 18.87
CA ASN A 4 -14.66 -2.50 17.82
C ASN A 4 -14.10 -1.67 16.67
N PRO A 5 -14.64 -1.79 15.44
CA PRO A 5 -14.03 -1.18 14.26
C PRO A 5 -13.94 0.35 14.32
N PHE A 6 -14.87 1.04 14.98
CA PHE A 6 -14.85 2.50 15.07
C PHE A 6 -13.78 3.00 16.02
N ILE A 7 -13.64 2.35 17.18
CA ILE A 7 -12.61 2.68 18.16
C ILE A 7 -11.22 2.33 17.61
N ASP A 8 -11.09 1.19 16.93
CA ASP A 8 -9.81 0.79 16.33
C ASP A 8 -9.37 1.75 15.21
N VAL A 9 -10.33 2.23 14.39
CA VAL A 9 -10.05 3.29 13.39
C VAL A 9 -9.70 4.61 14.07
N LEU A 10 -10.44 5.01 15.11
CA LEU A 10 -10.14 6.24 15.83
C LEU A 10 -8.76 6.18 16.48
N ALA A 11 -8.38 5.04 17.07
CA ALA A 11 -7.07 4.82 17.65
C ALA A 11 -5.97 5.01 16.61
N PHE A 12 -6.10 4.35 15.44
CA PHE A 12 -5.19 4.53 14.32
C PHE A 12 -5.06 6.00 13.87
N LEU A 13 -6.17 6.74 13.83
CA LEU A 13 -6.18 8.12 13.36
C LEU A 13 -5.68 9.14 14.39
N THR A 14 -5.66 8.80 15.68
CA THR A 14 -5.40 9.76 16.77
C THR A 14 -4.09 9.53 17.51
N GLY A 15 -3.51 8.33 17.42
CA GLY A 15 -2.28 8.05 18.13
C GLY A 15 -1.58 6.76 17.70
N PRO A 16 -0.36 6.53 18.23
CA PRO A 16 0.38 5.30 18.00
C PRO A 16 -0.44 4.07 18.37
N SER A 17 -0.46 3.09 17.48
CA SER A 17 -1.21 1.83 17.64
C SER A 17 -0.31 0.63 17.93
N TYR A 18 0.98 0.71 17.59
CA TYR A 18 1.95 -0.36 17.81
C TYR A 18 3.12 0.13 18.65
N SER A 19 4.19 0.58 18.02
CA SER A 19 5.42 1.10 18.63
C SER A 19 5.98 2.29 17.83
N GLU A 20 5.25 2.74 16.82
CA GLU A 20 5.63 3.85 15.98
C GLU A 20 5.57 5.19 16.75
N PRO A 21 6.46 6.13 16.44
CA PRO A 21 6.47 7.45 17.03
C PRO A 21 5.29 8.26 16.52
N PHE A 22 4.81 9.18 17.36
CA PHE A 22 3.67 10.04 17.07
C PHE A 22 3.78 10.80 15.73
N PHE A 23 5.00 11.11 15.27
CA PHE A 23 5.17 11.78 13.98
C PHE A 23 4.65 10.96 12.79
N MET A 24 4.55 9.63 12.89
CA MET A 24 3.96 8.80 11.83
C MET A 24 2.46 9.07 11.66
N VAL A 25 1.76 9.39 12.74
CA VAL A 25 0.36 9.83 12.71
C VAL A 25 0.25 11.18 12.02
N ILE A 26 1.14 12.12 12.36
CA ILE A 26 1.20 13.44 11.70
C ILE A 26 1.45 13.27 10.20
N LEU A 27 2.41 12.42 9.82
CA LEU A 27 2.77 12.17 8.44
C LEU A 27 1.61 11.53 7.66
N TYR A 28 0.89 10.58 8.26
CA TYR A 28 -0.33 10.02 7.69
C TYR A 28 -1.35 11.12 7.38
N TRP A 29 -1.61 12.02 8.34
CA TRP A 29 -2.54 13.14 8.14
C TRP A 29 -2.08 14.11 7.05
N ILE A 30 -0.78 14.40 6.97
CA ILE A 30 -0.23 15.20 5.87
C ILE A 30 -0.56 14.55 4.52
N VAL A 31 -0.27 13.25 4.37
CA VAL A 31 -0.57 12.49 3.14
C VAL A 31 -2.06 12.47 2.85
N ALA A 32 -2.90 12.25 3.86
CA ALA A 32 -4.36 12.22 3.72
C ALA A 32 -4.93 13.57 3.27
N LEU A 33 -4.51 14.66 3.91
CA LEU A 33 -4.95 16.02 3.57
C LEU A 33 -4.43 16.44 2.18
N VAL A 34 -3.19 16.09 1.83
CA VAL A 34 -2.64 16.29 0.48
C VAL A 34 -3.46 15.54 -0.56
N SER A 35 -3.81 14.27 -0.30
CA SER A 35 -4.69 13.48 -1.17
C SER A 35 -6.05 14.15 -1.39
N VAL A 36 -6.68 14.66 -0.33
CA VAL A 36 -7.96 15.38 -0.44
C VAL A 36 -7.79 16.68 -1.24
N ALA A 37 -6.74 17.45 -0.99
CA ALA A 37 -6.46 18.67 -1.76
C ALA A 37 -6.27 18.38 -3.25
N ILE A 38 -5.53 17.31 -3.59
CA ILE A 38 -5.34 16.86 -4.97
C ILE A 38 -6.67 16.46 -5.61
N ALA A 39 -7.52 15.73 -4.88
CA ALA A 39 -8.86 15.35 -5.36
C ALA A 39 -9.71 16.59 -5.68
N VAL A 40 -9.71 17.59 -4.79
CA VAL A 40 -10.42 18.86 -5.03
C VAL A 40 -9.86 19.59 -6.25
N ILE A 41 -8.53 19.68 -6.38
CA ILE A 41 -7.88 20.33 -7.53
C ILE A 41 -8.22 19.60 -8.84
N ALA A 42 -8.19 18.27 -8.85
CA ALA A 42 -8.54 17.46 -10.00
C ALA A 42 -10.02 17.66 -10.40
N ALA A 43 -10.93 17.68 -9.42
CA ALA A 43 -12.35 17.94 -9.63
C ALA A 43 -12.61 19.34 -10.24
N GLN A 44 -11.82 20.34 -9.84
CA GLN A 44 -11.96 21.72 -10.35
C GLN A 44 -11.36 21.91 -11.73
N ARG A 45 -10.23 21.24 -12.04
CA ARG A 45 -9.47 21.47 -13.27
C ARG A 45 -9.87 20.57 -14.43
N LEU A 46 -10.35 19.37 -14.15
CA LEU A 46 -10.57 18.34 -15.17
C LEU A 46 -12.07 17.97 -15.27
N PRO A 47 -12.65 17.99 -16.48
CA PRO A 47 -14.06 17.63 -16.65
C PRO A 47 -14.29 16.13 -16.33
N GLY A 48 -15.45 15.81 -15.74
CA GLY A 48 -15.88 14.44 -15.46
C GLY A 48 -15.25 13.78 -14.23
N GLN A 49 -14.41 14.49 -13.47
CA GLN A 49 -13.77 13.94 -12.26
C GLN A 49 -14.72 13.80 -11.06
N THR A 50 -15.88 14.45 -11.08
CA THR A 50 -16.89 14.40 -10.00
C THR A 50 -17.92 13.29 -10.20
N ASP A 51 -17.78 12.45 -11.22
CA ASP A 51 -18.68 11.32 -11.45
C ASP A 51 -18.57 10.28 -10.33
N VAL A 52 -19.68 9.59 -10.05
CA VAL A 52 -19.76 8.56 -8.99
C VAL A 52 -18.68 7.49 -9.11
N ILE A 53 -18.29 7.13 -10.34
CA ILE A 53 -17.23 6.15 -10.61
C ILE A 53 -15.86 6.69 -10.18
N GLN A 54 -15.57 7.96 -10.45
CA GLN A 54 -14.29 8.58 -10.09
C GLN A 54 -14.17 8.73 -8.57
N ILE A 55 -15.25 9.15 -7.91
CA ILE A 55 -15.35 9.21 -6.45
C ILE A 55 -15.17 7.81 -5.85
N GLY A 56 -15.86 6.80 -6.40
CA GLY A 56 -15.72 5.41 -5.94
C GLY A 56 -14.30 4.88 -6.06
N ARG A 57 -13.62 5.11 -7.20
CA ARG A 57 -12.21 4.75 -7.41
C ARG A 57 -11.28 5.45 -6.45
N PHE A 58 -11.51 6.74 -6.18
CA PHE A 58 -10.78 7.51 -5.17
C PHE A 58 -10.94 6.91 -3.76
N ILE A 59 -12.18 6.63 -3.34
CA ILE A 59 -12.46 6.06 -2.02
C ILE A 59 -11.75 4.70 -1.88
N VAL A 60 -11.88 3.82 -2.87
CA VAL A 60 -11.26 2.50 -2.85
C VAL A 60 -9.74 2.62 -2.74
N ARG A 61 -9.08 3.40 -3.62
CA ARG A 61 -7.62 3.52 -3.57
C ARG A 61 -7.14 4.17 -2.27
N PHE A 62 -7.90 5.13 -1.73
CA PHE A 62 -7.55 5.83 -0.51
C PHE A 62 -7.59 4.88 0.68
N ILE A 63 -8.67 4.10 0.82
CA ILE A 63 -8.80 3.10 1.88
C ILE A 63 -7.73 2.02 1.77
N VAL A 64 -7.46 1.51 0.56
CA VAL A 64 -6.39 0.53 0.34
C VAL A 64 -5.02 1.12 0.69
N GLY A 65 -4.76 2.37 0.30
CA GLY A 65 -3.53 3.07 0.67
C GLY A 65 -3.37 3.25 2.18
N SER A 66 -4.44 3.65 2.88
CA SER A 66 -4.48 3.72 4.35
C SER A 66 -4.24 2.36 5.01
N MET A 67 -4.77 1.28 4.43
CA MET A 67 -4.49 -0.09 4.90
C MET A 67 -3.00 -0.42 4.78
N TRP A 68 -2.36 -0.12 3.65
CA TRP A 68 -0.92 -0.34 3.47
C TRP A 68 -0.09 0.47 4.48
N TRP A 69 -0.48 1.72 4.71
CA TRP A 69 0.16 2.56 5.72
C TRP A 69 0.04 1.92 7.12
N GLN A 70 -1.17 1.57 7.53
CA GLN A 70 -1.42 0.95 8.83
C GLN A 70 -0.65 -0.38 9.00
N GLN A 71 -0.59 -1.20 7.95
CA GLN A 71 0.13 -2.47 7.95
C GLN A 71 1.65 -2.32 7.99
N ALA A 72 2.19 -1.14 7.68
CA ALA A 72 3.61 -0.87 7.86
C ALA A 72 3.97 -0.51 9.32
N LEU A 73 3.03 0.07 10.07
CA LEU A 73 3.35 0.68 11.39
C LEU A 73 3.84 -0.33 12.43
N TRP A 74 3.29 -1.55 12.42
CA TRP A 74 3.77 -2.60 13.33
C TRP A 74 5.16 -3.17 12.97
N LYS A 75 5.79 -2.64 11.91
CA LYS A 75 7.14 -2.98 11.45
C LYS A 75 8.14 -1.84 11.66
N TYR A 76 7.76 -0.77 12.37
CA TYR A 76 8.60 0.42 12.61
C TYR A 76 9.91 0.07 13.37
N PRO A 77 11.05 0.69 13.04
CA PRO A 77 12.21 0.13 12.37
C PRO A 77 13.21 -0.60 13.27
N SER A 78 12.93 -0.79 14.58
CA SER A 78 13.91 -1.35 15.53
C SER A 78 13.59 -2.76 15.99
N ASP A 79 12.32 -3.13 16.11
CA ASP A 79 11.91 -4.50 16.46
C ASP A 79 11.45 -5.29 15.22
N LEU A 80 11.13 -4.60 14.11
CA LEU A 80 10.46 -5.16 12.93
C LEU A 80 9.19 -5.95 13.33
N GLY A 81 8.62 -5.64 14.50
CA GLY A 81 7.55 -6.36 15.18
C GLY A 81 7.59 -7.88 14.98
N GLY A 82 6.44 -8.44 14.62
CA GLY A 82 6.31 -9.86 14.25
C GLY A 82 6.78 -10.20 12.83
N LEU A 83 7.39 -9.28 12.06
CA LEU A 83 7.75 -9.53 10.66
C LEU A 83 8.75 -10.69 10.56
N ARG A 84 9.66 -10.79 11.54
CA ARG A 84 10.62 -11.89 11.63
C ARG A 84 9.91 -13.23 11.82
N TYR A 85 8.97 -13.27 12.76
CA TYR A 85 8.13 -14.44 13.01
C TYR A 85 7.42 -14.88 11.72
N TRP A 86 6.74 -13.96 11.02
CA TRP A 86 6.05 -14.30 9.77
C TRP A 86 7.01 -14.72 8.65
N THR A 87 8.22 -14.17 8.61
CA THR A 87 9.25 -14.58 7.64
C THR A 87 9.77 -15.99 7.96
N GLU A 88 9.92 -16.35 9.24
CA GLU A 88 10.23 -17.71 9.67
C GLU A 88 9.09 -18.68 9.34
N GLN A 89 7.83 -18.26 9.53
CA GLN A 89 6.67 -19.04 9.07
C GLN A 89 6.73 -19.29 7.56
N MET A 90 7.12 -18.29 6.76
CA MET A 90 7.29 -18.48 5.32
C MET A 90 8.36 -19.51 4.97
N ALA A 91 9.46 -19.57 5.71
CA ALA A 91 10.51 -20.56 5.49
C ALA A 91 10.05 -22.00 5.79
N GLN A 92 9.08 -22.19 6.69
CA GLN A 92 8.59 -23.51 7.10
C GLN A 92 7.34 -23.95 6.32
N HIS A 93 6.44 -23.00 6.03
CA HIS A 93 5.08 -23.27 5.54
C HIS A 93 4.83 -22.82 4.09
N SER A 94 5.86 -22.37 3.35
CA SER A 94 5.70 -21.98 1.95
C SER A 94 5.10 -23.09 1.10
N ALA A 95 4.25 -22.74 0.13
CA ALA A 95 3.68 -23.68 -0.83
C ALA A 95 4.75 -24.48 -1.58
N PHE A 96 5.93 -23.89 -1.80
CA PHE A 96 6.99 -24.50 -2.60
C PHE A 96 8.33 -24.55 -1.86
N ALA A 97 9.02 -25.68 -1.94
CA ALA A 97 10.30 -25.90 -1.26
C ALA A 97 11.40 -24.91 -1.69
N PHE A 98 11.45 -24.52 -2.98
CA PHE A 98 12.45 -23.56 -3.45
C PHE A 98 12.21 -22.15 -2.87
N HIS A 99 10.95 -21.76 -2.67
CA HIS A 99 10.60 -20.48 -2.07
C HIS A 99 10.94 -20.48 -0.58
N ALA A 100 10.60 -21.55 0.14
CA ALA A 100 11.07 -21.77 1.52
C ALA A 100 12.60 -21.68 1.63
N ALA A 101 13.35 -22.35 0.74
CA ALA A 101 14.81 -22.31 0.73
C ALA A 101 15.37 -20.92 0.45
N PHE A 102 14.73 -20.15 -0.44
CA PHE A 102 15.11 -18.75 -0.70
C PHE A 102 14.89 -17.88 0.54
N VAL A 103 13.74 -18.00 1.20
CA VAL A 103 13.46 -17.26 2.44
C VAL A 103 14.48 -17.64 3.53
N GLN A 104 14.73 -18.94 3.73
CA GLN A 104 15.63 -19.45 4.75
C GLN A 104 17.09 -19.04 4.54
N ASN A 105 17.59 -19.12 3.31
CA ASN A 105 19.02 -18.98 3.02
C ASN A 105 19.42 -17.62 2.47
N VAL A 106 18.46 -16.80 2.02
CA VAL A 106 18.74 -15.46 1.46
C VAL A 106 18.06 -14.37 2.28
N ILE A 107 16.78 -14.51 2.61
CA ILE A 107 16.05 -13.44 3.31
C ILE A 107 16.40 -13.40 4.80
N LEU A 108 16.28 -14.53 5.51
CA LEU A 108 16.52 -14.58 6.97
C LEU A 108 17.94 -14.15 7.39
N PRO A 109 19.03 -14.53 6.69
CA PRO A 109 20.38 -14.08 7.05
C PRO A 109 20.58 -12.56 6.94
N TYR A 110 19.85 -11.91 6.03
CA TYR A 110 19.88 -10.46 5.82
C TYR A 110 18.58 -9.79 6.25
N PHE A 111 17.90 -10.36 7.24
CA PHE A 111 16.52 -9.98 7.60
C PHE A 111 16.38 -8.51 7.95
N THR A 112 17.25 -7.96 8.81
CA THR A 112 17.12 -6.57 9.29
C THR A 112 17.12 -5.53 8.17
N PRO A 113 18.15 -5.47 7.29
CA PRO A 113 18.12 -4.49 6.20
C PRO A 113 16.95 -4.72 5.23
N ILE A 114 16.58 -5.98 4.94
CA ILE A 114 15.44 -6.29 4.08
C ILE A 114 14.11 -5.84 4.71
N GLY A 115 13.92 -6.08 6.00
CA GLY A 115 12.72 -5.69 6.75
C GLY A 115 12.53 -4.18 6.81
N VAL A 116 13.62 -3.43 7.00
CA VAL A 116 13.61 -1.96 6.93
C VAL A 116 13.23 -1.49 5.52
N CYS A 117 13.77 -2.11 4.47
CA CYS A 117 13.37 -1.81 3.09
C CYS A 117 11.88 -2.10 2.85
N ILE A 118 11.37 -3.25 3.33
CA ILE A 118 9.95 -3.61 3.24
C ILE A 118 9.10 -2.53 3.90
N PHE A 119 9.43 -2.09 5.11
CA PHE A 119 8.71 -1.02 5.81
C PHE A 119 8.58 0.25 4.94
N PHE A 120 9.69 0.75 4.38
CA PHE A 120 9.66 1.95 3.54
C PHE A 120 8.90 1.75 2.23
N ILE A 121 8.99 0.56 1.63
CA ILE A 121 8.23 0.22 0.42
C ILE A 121 6.72 0.22 0.71
N GLU A 122 6.30 -0.33 1.85
CA GLU A 122 4.89 -0.35 2.24
C GLU A 122 4.33 1.05 2.50
N ILE A 123 5.08 1.90 3.21
CA ILE A 123 4.74 3.32 3.38
C ILE A 123 4.65 4.04 2.03
N ALA A 124 5.61 3.78 1.12
CA ALA A 124 5.63 4.40 -0.20
C ALA A 124 4.43 3.95 -1.07
N ILE A 125 4.08 2.66 -1.04
CA ILE A 125 2.88 2.12 -1.71
C ILE A 125 1.63 2.77 -1.12
N GLY A 126 1.49 2.80 0.21
CA GLY A 126 0.35 3.42 0.88
C GLY A 126 0.16 4.89 0.49
N ALA A 127 1.22 5.69 0.58
CA ALA A 127 1.20 7.10 0.22
C ALA A 127 0.88 7.32 -1.27
N SER A 128 1.50 6.54 -2.16
CA SER A 128 1.28 6.59 -3.60
C SER A 128 -0.17 6.28 -3.98
N LEU A 129 -0.79 5.29 -3.34
CA LEU A 129 -2.19 4.92 -3.57
C LEU A 129 -3.16 6.00 -3.07
N MET A 130 -2.90 6.59 -1.88
CA MET A 130 -3.72 7.67 -1.34
C MET A 130 -3.70 8.89 -2.26
N ILE A 131 -2.50 9.42 -2.55
CA ILE A 131 -2.26 10.60 -3.38
C ILE A 131 -2.68 10.36 -4.84
N GLY A 132 -2.69 9.11 -5.30
CA GLY A 132 -3.00 8.76 -6.67
C GLY A 132 -1.85 9.04 -7.64
N LEU A 133 -0.60 8.86 -7.20
CA LEU A 133 0.62 9.09 -7.99
C LEU A 133 1.30 7.77 -8.28
N LEU A 134 1.54 7.41 -9.54
CA LEU A 134 2.09 6.11 -9.97
C LEU A 134 1.26 4.93 -9.44
N THR A 135 -0.05 5.11 -9.32
CA THR A 135 -0.95 4.12 -8.71
C THR A 135 -0.86 2.78 -9.42
N ARG A 136 -0.68 2.78 -10.74
CA ARG A 136 -0.52 1.56 -11.53
C ARG A 136 0.68 0.73 -11.09
N LEU A 137 1.83 1.39 -10.90
CA LEU A 137 3.06 0.74 -10.49
C LEU A 137 2.96 0.27 -9.04
N SER A 138 2.50 1.13 -8.13
CA SER A 138 2.40 0.81 -6.71
C SER A 138 1.41 -0.32 -6.43
N ALA A 139 0.25 -0.31 -7.11
CA ALA A 139 -0.71 -1.39 -6.99
C ALA A 139 -0.17 -2.71 -7.55
N PHE A 140 0.57 -2.68 -8.67
CA PHE A 140 1.23 -3.87 -9.21
C PHE A 140 2.29 -4.43 -8.24
N CYS A 141 3.18 -3.57 -7.71
CA CYS A 141 4.16 -3.98 -6.71
C CYS A 141 3.51 -4.51 -5.44
N GLY A 142 2.43 -3.87 -4.98
CA GLY A 142 1.63 -4.34 -3.86
C GLY A 142 1.05 -5.74 -4.12
N ALA A 143 0.49 -5.99 -5.30
CA ALA A 143 -0.03 -7.31 -5.67
C ALA A 143 1.08 -8.38 -5.65
N LEU A 144 2.30 -8.07 -6.10
CA LEU A 144 3.44 -8.98 -6.01
C LEU A 144 3.86 -9.25 -4.56
N PHE A 145 3.84 -8.23 -3.69
CA PHE A 145 4.11 -8.42 -2.26
C PHE A 145 3.10 -9.36 -1.60
N ILE A 146 1.81 -9.17 -1.87
CA ILE A 146 0.76 -10.03 -1.34
C ILE A 146 0.82 -11.44 -1.95
N ALA A 147 1.17 -11.57 -3.24
CA ALA A 147 1.40 -12.87 -3.86
C ALA A 147 2.57 -13.63 -3.22
N ASN A 148 3.66 -12.92 -2.86
CA ASN A 148 4.76 -13.52 -2.12
C ASN A 148 4.33 -14.01 -0.73
N LEU A 149 3.49 -13.25 -0.01
CA LEU A 149 2.91 -13.69 1.26
C LEU A 149 1.98 -14.90 1.08
N TRP A 150 1.12 -14.88 0.06
CA TRP A 150 0.22 -15.98 -0.26
C TRP A 150 0.97 -17.29 -0.51
N VAL A 151 2.07 -17.23 -1.29
CA VAL A 151 2.94 -18.40 -1.50
C VAL A 151 3.64 -18.80 -0.20
N GLY A 152 4.19 -17.85 0.54
CA GLY A 152 4.97 -18.13 1.75
C GLY A 152 4.14 -18.68 2.91
N LEU A 153 2.90 -18.25 3.07
CA LEU A 153 2.06 -18.62 4.21
C LEU A 153 0.99 -19.66 3.88
N TYR A 154 1.06 -20.28 2.69
CA TYR A 154 0.02 -21.16 2.17
C TYR A 154 -0.34 -22.35 3.08
N ARG A 155 0.65 -22.91 3.80
CA ARG A 155 0.47 -24.07 4.69
C ARG A 155 0.41 -23.70 6.18
N VAL A 156 0.12 -22.45 6.51
CA VAL A 156 -0.11 -22.01 7.89
C VAL A 156 -1.59 -22.18 8.21
N ASP A 157 -1.92 -23.05 9.16
CA ASP A 157 -3.32 -23.44 9.44
C ASP A 157 -4.20 -22.29 9.94
N SER A 158 -3.61 -21.27 10.58
CA SER A 158 -4.35 -20.10 11.08
C SER A 158 -4.67 -19.07 9.99
N GLU A 159 -4.09 -19.21 8.80
CA GLU A 159 -4.23 -18.27 7.70
C GLU A 159 -5.34 -18.67 6.74
N TRP A 160 -6.05 -17.68 6.20
CA TRP A 160 -7.06 -17.92 5.17
C TRP A 160 -6.54 -17.48 3.79
N PRO A 161 -6.19 -18.42 2.89
CA PRO A 161 -5.51 -18.09 1.63
C PRO A 161 -6.29 -17.11 0.73
N TRP A 162 -7.63 -17.14 0.78
CA TRP A 162 -8.46 -16.28 -0.06
C TRP A 162 -8.39 -14.81 0.33
N ALA A 163 -8.05 -14.47 1.58
CA ALA A 163 -7.83 -13.07 1.97
C ALA A 163 -6.73 -12.42 1.10
N TYR A 164 -5.65 -13.16 0.86
CA TYR A 164 -4.56 -12.72 -0.01
C TYR A 164 -5.01 -12.63 -1.46
N VAL A 165 -5.73 -13.63 -1.97
CA VAL A 165 -6.24 -13.65 -3.36
C VAL A 165 -7.15 -12.45 -3.62
N PHE A 166 -8.06 -12.12 -2.71
CA PHE A 166 -8.93 -10.95 -2.85
C PHE A 166 -8.14 -9.65 -2.88
N LEU A 167 -7.11 -9.52 -2.04
CA LEU A 167 -6.27 -8.32 -2.03
C LEU A 167 -5.40 -8.23 -3.29
N ILE A 168 -4.88 -9.35 -3.81
CA ILE A 168 -4.16 -9.41 -5.10
C ILE A 168 -5.08 -8.95 -6.22
N LEU A 169 -6.32 -9.46 -6.29
CA LEU A 169 -7.29 -9.08 -7.32
C LEU A 169 -7.67 -7.60 -7.21
N LEU A 170 -7.89 -7.09 -6.01
CA LEU A 170 -8.18 -5.67 -5.78
C LEU A 170 -7.04 -4.78 -6.28
N LEU A 171 -5.80 -5.11 -5.92
CA LEU A 171 -4.61 -4.37 -6.37
C LEU A 171 -4.37 -4.52 -7.87
N ALA A 172 -4.64 -5.69 -8.45
CA ALA A 172 -4.58 -5.91 -9.88
C ALA A 172 -5.60 -5.02 -10.62
N ILE A 173 -6.85 -4.94 -10.14
CA ILE A 173 -7.87 -4.05 -10.71
C ILE A 173 -7.43 -2.59 -10.59
N CYS A 174 -6.98 -2.15 -9.41
CA CYS A 174 -6.46 -0.79 -9.21
C CYS A 174 -5.31 -0.47 -10.18
N SER A 175 -4.46 -1.45 -10.49
CA SER A 175 -3.35 -1.32 -11.43
C SER A 175 -3.83 -1.25 -12.89
N LEU A 176 -4.66 -2.19 -13.33
CA LEU A 176 -5.13 -2.31 -14.71
C LEU A 176 -6.03 -1.13 -15.11
N GLU A 177 -6.93 -0.72 -14.23
CA GLU A 177 -7.86 0.40 -14.43
C GLU A 177 -7.23 1.77 -14.13
N ALA A 178 -5.97 1.78 -13.65
CA ALA A 178 -5.21 2.99 -13.31
C ALA A 178 -6.00 3.96 -12.41
N TYR A 179 -6.38 3.51 -11.21
CA TYR A 179 -7.21 4.29 -10.26
C TYR A 179 -6.59 5.65 -9.86
N GLY A 180 -5.30 5.87 -10.12
CA GLY A 180 -4.65 7.18 -9.97
C GLY A 180 -5.26 8.28 -10.83
N ARG A 181 -5.88 7.90 -11.96
CA ARG A 181 -6.54 8.82 -12.92
C ARG A 181 -7.90 9.34 -12.45
N SER A 182 -8.37 8.86 -11.31
CA SER A 182 -9.62 9.27 -10.66
C SER A 182 -9.31 10.12 -9.44
N LEU A 183 -9.48 11.44 -9.54
CA LEU A 183 -9.23 12.41 -8.46
C LEU A 183 -7.82 12.31 -7.86
N GLY A 184 -6.80 11.96 -8.65
CA GLY A 184 -5.42 11.81 -8.19
C GLY A 184 -4.38 12.57 -9.01
N CYS A 185 -3.14 12.48 -8.57
CA CYS A 185 -2.00 13.07 -9.28
C CYS A 185 -1.86 12.56 -10.71
N ASP A 186 -2.07 11.26 -10.96
CA ASP A 186 -1.97 10.70 -12.30
C ASP A 186 -3.00 11.34 -13.25
N ALA A 187 -4.18 11.72 -12.74
CA ALA A 187 -5.17 12.48 -13.50
C ALA A 187 -4.63 13.86 -13.91
N LEU A 188 -4.05 14.59 -12.96
CA LEU A 188 -3.46 15.91 -13.18
C LEU A 188 -2.26 15.86 -14.14
N VAL A 189 -1.38 14.86 -13.99
CA VAL A 189 -0.21 14.67 -14.88
C VAL A 189 -0.64 14.39 -16.32
N ARG A 190 -1.79 13.75 -16.55
CA ARG A 190 -2.29 13.49 -17.91
C ARG A 190 -3.13 14.63 -18.47
N GLY A 191 -3.91 15.29 -17.62
CA GLY A 191 -4.92 16.27 -18.03
C GLY A 191 -4.43 17.72 -18.06
N ASP A 192 -3.31 18.04 -17.41
CA ASP A 192 -2.70 19.37 -17.39
C ASP A 192 -1.35 19.34 -18.12
N ASP A 193 -1.30 19.93 -19.33
CA ASP A 193 -0.09 19.94 -20.16
C ASP A 193 1.10 20.63 -19.48
N GLY A 194 0.84 21.63 -18.62
CA GLY A 194 1.87 22.31 -17.86
C GLY A 194 2.57 21.38 -16.86
N ILE A 195 1.79 20.53 -16.19
CA ILE A 195 2.30 19.51 -15.27
C ILE A 195 2.99 18.39 -16.06
N ARG A 196 2.33 17.89 -17.11
CA ARG A 196 2.82 16.80 -17.95
C ARG A 196 4.21 17.07 -18.52
N ASN A 197 4.46 18.29 -19.01
CA ASN A 197 5.72 18.68 -19.64
C ASN A 197 6.90 18.70 -18.65
N ARG A 198 6.63 18.83 -17.34
CA ARG A 198 7.63 18.80 -16.28
C ARG A 198 7.83 17.40 -15.69
N PHE A 199 6.95 16.45 -16.02
CA PHE A 199 6.99 15.10 -15.46
C PHE A 199 7.92 14.18 -16.26
N PRO A 200 8.70 13.28 -15.61
CA PRO A 200 9.61 12.38 -16.32
C PRO A 200 8.90 11.48 -17.33
N LYS A 201 9.30 11.56 -18.61
CA LYS A 201 8.60 10.88 -19.71
C LYS A 201 8.48 9.36 -19.53
N PHE A 202 9.50 8.70 -18.96
CA PHE A 202 9.47 7.25 -18.74
C PHE A 202 8.42 6.82 -17.70
N MET A 203 7.99 7.73 -16.81
CA MET A 203 7.01 7.47 -15.75
C MET A 203 5.58 7.65 -16.24
N LEU A 204 5.36 8.37 -17.34
CA LEU A 204 4.03 8.64 -17.90
C LEU A 204 3.24 7.37 -18.28
N ARG A 205 3.94 6.25 -18.54
CA ARG A 205 3.30 4.94 -18.81
C ARG A 205 2.60 4.33 -17.58
N PHE A 206 3.00 4.77 -16.40
CA PHE A 206 2.48 4.33 -15.11
C PHE A 206 1.48 5.30 -14.50
N THR A 207 1.41 6.52 -15.02
CA THR A 207 0.31 7.46 -14.77
C THR A 207 -0.88 7.14 -15.66
#